data_AF-A0AAU9ULM8-F1
#
_entry.id   AF-A0AAU9ULM8-F1
#
_cell.length_a   1.000
_cell.length_b   1.000
_cell.length_c   1.000
_cell.angle_alpha   90.00
_cell.angle_beta   90.00
_cell.angle_gamma   90.00
#
_symmetry.space_group_name_H-M   'P 1'
#
loop_
_entity.id
_entity.type
_entity.pdbx_description
1 polymer ?
#
loop_
_entity_poly.entity_id
_entity_poly.type
_entity_poly.pdbx_seq_one_letter_code
_entity_poly.pdbx_strand_id
1 'polypeptide(L)'
;MGNSGLKQHYETASKTGVLQISNHKLKEIPVEVFSLAENLRNLDLSKNKITHVPEDLSMFKFLKQLNLSTNMIQVLPESLSNLKKLELLNVSFNSLTSLPSSLTTLSNLKQVYLNNNKFKTFPKELLGLTNIEVVDLSNNKITVIPKGMSEFYAVEFNLSQNEISVLSDDLYQAPRLKILRLEENCLSLDMITPSLLRDSKIHTINIDGNLFEPKQLASLEGYNEYTERYTAMKKKMF
;
A
#
# COMPACT_ATOMS: atom_id res chain seq x y z
N MET A 1 10.02 -24.55 23.61
CA MET A 1 10.37 -23.55 24.65
C MET A 1 10.20 -22.10 24.16
N GLY A 2 9.16 -21.79 23.37
CA GLY A 2 9.05 -20.48 22.68
C GLY A 2 8.07 -19.46 23.29
N ASN A 3 7.14 -19.88 24.16
CA ASN A 3 6.03 -19.02 24.59
C ASN A 3 6.21 -18.37 25.97
N SER A 4 7.25 -18.72 26.73
CA SER A 4 7.43 -18.20 28.10
C SER A 4 7.83 -16.72 28.17
N GLY A 5 8.31 -16.14 27.06
CA GLY A 5 8.67 -14.71 26.97
C GLY A 5 7.53 -13.78 26.57
N LEU A 6 6.39 -14.29 26.11
CA LEU A 6 5.31 -13.46 25.55
C LEU A 6 4.28 -13.01 26.58
N LYS A 7 4.27 -13.63 27.77
CA LYS A 7 3.26 -13.35 28.81
C LYS A 7 3.19 -11.86 29.18
N GLN A 8 4.35 -11.23 29.36
CA GLN A 8 4.42 -9.80 29.67
C GLN A 8 3.86 -8.93 28.54
N HIS A 9 4.09 -9.31 27.27
CA HIS A 9 3.53 -8.58 26.12
C HIS A 9 2.00 -8.61 26.13
N TYR A 10 1.40 -9.76 26.45
CA TYR A 10 -0.06 -9.88 26.56
C TYR A 10 -0.62 -9.07 27.74
N GLU A 11 0.04 -9.08 28.89
CA GLU A 11 -0.36 -8.30 30.07
C GLU A 11 -0.25 -6.80 29.85
N THR A 12 0.78 -6.33 29.13
CA THR A 12 0.88 -4.92 28.74
C THR A 12 -0.19 -4.57 27.71
N ALA A 13 -0.38 -5.41 26.68
CA ALA A 13 -1.35 -5.16 25.62
C ALA A 13 -2.79 -5.10 26.12
N SER A 14 -3.14 -5.89 27.14
CA SER A 14 -4.49 -5.83 27.75
C SER A 14 -4.78 -4.47 28.40
N LYS A 15 -3.74 -3.75 28.87
CA LYS A 15 -3.86 -2.41 29.47
C LYS A 15 -3.74 -1.29 28.44
N THR A 16 -2.87 -1.43 27.46
CA THR A 16 -2.54 -0.36 26.50
C THR A 16 -3.32 -0.43 25.19
N GLY A 17 -3.83 -1.61 24.84
CA GLY A 17 -4.39 -1.89 23.51
C GLY A 17 -3.33 -1.98 22.41
N VAL A 18 -2.05 -2.13 22.76
CA VAL A 18 -0.92 -2.23 21.82
C VAL A 18 -0.16 -3.53 22.10
N LEU A 19 -0.11 -4.41 21.11
CA LEU A 19 0.64 -5.66 21.18
C LEU A 19 1.77 -5.63 20.14
N GLN A 20 3.00 -5.76 20.62
CA GLN A 20 4.20 -5.82 19.79
C GLN A 20 4.92 -7.14 20.05
N ILE A 21 4.87 -8.05 19.08
CA ILE A 21 5.58 -9.32 19.09
C ILE A 21 6.36 -9.46 17.77
N SER A 22 7.24 -8.49 17.49
CA SER A 22 8.09 -8.53 16.30
C SER A 22 9.37 -9.33 16.55
N ASN A 23 9.94 -9.94 15.51
CA ASN A 23 11.22 -10.67 15.59
C ASN A 23 11.27 -11.87 16.56
N HIS A 24 10.19 -12.63 16.68
CA HIS A 24 10.10 -13.81 17.56
C HIS A 24 10.16 -15.15 16.81
N LYS A 25 10.41 -15.12 15.48
CA LYS A 25 10.44 -16.30 14.59
C LYS A 25 9.14 -17.11 14.62
N LEU A 26 8.01 -16.47 14.96
CA LEU A 26 6.70 -17.10 15.01
C LEU A 26 6.32 -17.63 13.63
N LYS A 27 5.87 -18.89 13.54
CA LYS A 27 5.40 -19.50 12.28
C LYS A 27 3.91 -19.29 12.02
N GLU A 28 3.18 -18.97 13.07
CA GLU A 28 1.74 -18.75 13.12
C GLU A 28 1.43 -17.69 14.18
N ILE A 29 0.23 -17.12 14.13
CA ILE A 29 -0.25 -16.18 15.15
C ILE A 29 -0.67 -17.00 16.38
N PRO A 30 -0.06 -16.80 17.57
CA PRO A 30 -0.43 -17.55 18.77
C PRO A 30 -1.89 -17.30 19.16
N VAL A 31 -2.58 -18.36 19.60
CA VAL A 31 -4.01 -18.29 19.95
C VAL A 31 -4.31 -17.29 21.07
N GLU A 32 -3.33 -17.04 21.94
CA GLU A 32 -3.42 -16.10 23.04
C GLU A 32 -3.58 -14.65 22.54
N VAL A 33 -3.14 -14.33 21.33
CA VAL A 33 -3.34 -13.00 20.71
C VAL A 33 -4.83 -12.67 20.59
N PHE A 34 -5.67 -13.67 20.26
CA PHE A 34 -7.12 -13.47 20.09
C PHE A 34 -7.85 -13.18 21.40
N SER A 35 -7.27 -13.48 22.56
CA SER A 35 -7.83 -13.09 23.86
C SER A 35 -7.86 -11.57 24.08
N LEU A 36 -7.10 -10.82 23.27
CA LEU A 36 -7.01 -9.35 23.33
C LEU A 36 -7.97 -8.64 22.36
N ALA A 37 -8.83 -9.40 21.67
CA ALA A 37 -9.69 -8.90 20.59
C ALA A 37 -10.53 -7.67 20.94
N GLU A 38 -10.99 -7.57 22.19
CA GLU A 38 -11.90 -6.51 22.63
C GLU A 38 -11.20 -5.16 22.87
N ASN A 39 -9.89 -5.15 23.11
CA ASN A 39 -9.16 -3.95 23.52
C ASN A 39 -8.04 -3.53 22.56
N LEU A 40 -7.62 -4.43 21.67
CA LEU A 40 -6.46 -4.19 20.82
C LEU A 40 -6.76 -3.19 19.70
N ARG A 41 -5.93 -2.15 19.63
CA ARG A 41 -5.95 -1.10 18.60
C ARG A 41 -4.77 -1.22 17.66
N ASN A 42 -3.61 -1.65 18.16
CA ASN A 42 -2.41 -1.79 17.36
C ASN A 42 -1.82 -3.20 17.55
N LEU A 43 -1.63 -3.92 16.45
CA LEU A 43 -1.05 -5.26 16.43
C LEU A 43 0.17 -5.26 15.51
N ASP A 44 1.34 -5.52 16.09
CA ASP A 44 2.60 -5.68 15.36
C ASP A 44 3.14 -7.10 15.53
N LEU A 45 3.11 -7.86 14.44
CA LEU A 45 3.69 -9.21 14.31
C LEU A 45 4.75 -9.23 13.21
N SER A 46 5.39 -8.09 12.95
CA SER A 46 6.41 -7.97 11.90
C SER A 46 7.68 -8.78 12.17
N LYS A 47 8.48 -9.05 11.14
CA LYS A 47 9.77 -9.77 11.24
C LYS A 47 9.64 -11.16 11.85
N ASN A 48 8.54 -11.86 11.58
CA ASN A 48 8.34 -13.23 12.01
C ASN A 48 8.47 -14.18 10.80
N LYS A 49 7.95 -15.40 10.93
CA LYS A 49 7.92 -16.43 9.90
C LYS A 49 6.47 -16.86 9.63
N ILE A 50 5.51 -15.96 9.82
CA ILE A 50 4.08 -16.25 9.70
C ILE A 50 3.79 -16.56 8.24
N THR A 51 3.15 -17.70 8.00
CA THR A 51 2.80 -18.16 6.65
C THR A 51 1.32 -17.98 6.33
N HIS A 52 0.47 -18.03 7.35
CA HIS A 52 -0.99 -17.97 7.23
C HIS A 52 -1.54 -16.99 8.26
N VAL A 53 -2.50 -16.18 7.83
CA VAL A 53 -3.26 -15.29 8.70
C VAL A 53 -4.64 -15.93 8.87
N PRO A 54 -5.04 -16.33 10.10
CA PRO A 54 -6.29 -17.03 10.34
C PRO A 54 -7.51 -16.11 10.21
N GLU A 55 -8.66 -16.70 9.94
CA GLU A 55 -9.96 -16.00 9.85
C GLU A 55 -10.37 -15.34 11.19
N ASP A 56 -9.86 -15.86 12.32
CA ASP A 56 -10.08 -15.30 13.66
C ASP A 56 -9.49 -13.90 13.84
N LEU A 57 -8.62 -13.44 12.91
CA LEU A 57 -8.15 -12.05 12.90
C LEU A 57 -9.33 -11.06 12.79
N SER A 58 -10.47 -11.47 12.23
CA SER A 58 -11.69 -10.66 12.19
C SER A 58 -12.28 -10.29 13.55
N MET A 59 -11.86 -10.96 14.63
CA MET A 59 -12.33 -10.67 15.99
C MET A 59 -11.88 -9.29 16.50
N PHE A 60 -10.78 -8.73 15.96
CA PHE A 60 -10.22 -7.44 16.42
C PHE A 60 -11.01 -6.21 15.92
N LYS A 61 -12.26 -6.06 16.36
CA LYS A 61 -13.19 -5.00 15.90
C LYS A 61 -12.71 -3.57 16.16
N PHE A 62 -11.75 -3.39 17.08
CA PHE A 62 -11.18 -2.09 17.44
C PHE A 62 -9.80 -1.82 16.83
N LEU A 63 -9.27 -2.75 16.02
CA LEU A 63 -7.95 -2.61 15.43
C LEU A 63 -7.91 -1.46 14.44
N LYS A 64 -6.94 -0.57 14.65
CA LYS A 64 -6.62 0.58 13.81
C LYS A 64 -5.35 0.36 13.00
N GLN A 65 -4.39 -0.37 13.55
CA GLN A 65 -3.11 -0.62 12.90
C GLN A 65 -2.75 -2.10 12.94
N LEU A 66 -2.48 -2.67 11.78
CA LEU A 66 -2.03 -4.05 11.62
C LEU A 66 -0.71 -4.07 10.86
N ASN A 67 0.36 -4.50 11.53
CA ASN A 67 1.67 -4.69 10.92
C ASN A 67 2.03 -6.18 10.89
N LEU A 68 2.05 -6.74 9.68
CA LEU A 68 2.44 -8.10 9.35
C LEU A 68 3.67 -8.12 8.42
N SER A 69 4.42 -7.01 8.35
CA SER A 69 5.55 -6.88 7.45
C SER A 69 6.68 -7.87 7.74
N THR A 70 7.47 -8.21 6.72
CA THR A 70 8.60 -9.15 6.86
C THR A 70 8.16 -10.50 7.45
N ASN A 71 7.25 -11.16 6.74
CA ASN A 71 6.77 -12.50 7.05
C ASN A 71 6.80 -13.35 5.76
N MET A 72 6.11 -14.50 5.73
CA MET A 72 6.03 -15.40 4.58
C MET A 72 4.57 -15.61 4.15
N ILE A 73 3.73 -14.58 4.31
CA ILE A 73 2.29 -14.65 4.04
C ILE A 73 2.08 -14.69 2.52
N GLN A 74 1.27 -15.63 2.06
CA GLN A 74 0.93 -15.80 0.64
C GLN A 74 -0.48 -15.30 0.30
N VAL A 75 -1.40 -15.39 1.27
CA VAL A 75 -2.80 -15.00 1.11
C VAL A 75 -3.27 -14.31 2.40
N LEU A 76 -4.09 -13.27 2.25
CA LEU A 76 -4.84 -12.66 3.35
C LEU A 76 -6.27 -13.22 3.37
N PRO A 77 -6.85 -13.49 4.55
CA PRO A 77 -8.20 -14.01 4.67
C PRO A 77 -9.24 -12.99 4.21
N GLU A 78 -10.38 -13.46 3.69
CA GLU A 78 -11.51 -12.59 3.32
C GLU A 78 -12.10 -11.89 4.55
N SER A 79 -12.01 -12.50 5.74
CA SER A 79 -12.48 -11.85 6.97
C SER A 79 -11.63 -10.66 7.43
N LEU A 80 -10.49 -10.36 6.78
CA LEU A 80 -9.74 -9.10 7.01
C LEU A 80 -10.64 -7.87 6.83
N SER A 81 -11.62 -7.97 5.93
CA SER A 81 -12.64 -6.95 5.69
C SER A 81 -13.52 -6.61 6.90
N ASN A 82 -13.55 -7.46 7.94
CA ASN A 82 -14.31 -7.20 9.17
C ASN A 82 -13.61 -6.21 10.12
N LEU A 83 -12.34 -5.86 9.85
CA LEU A 83 -11.60 -4.86 10.60
C LEU A 83 -12.04 -3.43 10.23
N LYS A 84 -13.30 -3.09 10.48
CA LYS A 84 -13.93 -1.84 10.00
C LYS A 84 -13.28 -0.55 10.51
N LYS A 85 -12.46 -0.62 11.56
CA LYS A 85 -11.71 0.52 12.11
C LYS A 85 -10.25 0.59 11.65
N LEU A 86 -9.82 -0.32 10.77
CA LEU A 86 -8.44 -0.37 10.31
C LEU A 86 -8.10 0.87 9.48
N GLU A 87 -7.07 1.58 9.92
CA GLU A 87 -6.55 2.80 9.28
C GLU A 87 -5.22 2.53 8.58
N LEU A 88 -4.43 1.58 9.08
CA LEU A 88 -3.13 1.20 8.51
C LEU A 88 -3.00 -0.32 8.40
N LEU A 89 -2.70 -0.79 7.19
CA LEU A 89 -2.34 -2.18 6.89
C LEU A 89 -0.94 -2.24 6.29
N ASN A 90 0.00 -2.86 7.01
CA ASN A 90 1.34 -3.11 6.49
C ASN A 90 1.57 -4.61 6.32
N VAL A 91 1.63 -5.07 5.07
CA VAL A 91 1.94 -6.46 4.69
C VAL A 91 3.12 -6.49 3.71
N SER A 92 4.00 -5.49 3.79
CA SER A 92 5.22 -5.41 3.01
C SER A 92 6.18 -6.57 3.31
N PHE A 93 7.07 -6.90 2.37
CA PHE A 93 8.04 -7.99 2.51
C PHE A 93 7.35 -9.32 2.87
N ASN A 94 6.42 -9.73 2.00
CA ASN A 94 5.71 -11.02 2.08
C ASN A 94 5.76 -11.71 0.70
N SER A 95 4.87 -12.66 0.45
CA SER A 95 4.75 -13.38 -0.83
C SER A 95 3.35 -13.28 -1.41
N LEU A 96 2.64 -12.17 -1.16
CA LEU A 96 1.29 -11.95 -1.67
C LEU A 96 1.28 -11.81 -3.19
N THR A 97 0.31 -12.44 -3.82
CA THR A 97 0.04 -12.32 -5.27
C THR A 97 -1.27 -11.60 -5.59
N SER A 98 -2.18 -11.52 -4.62
CA SER A 98 -3.50 -10.91 -4.73
C SER A 98 -3.95 -10.37 -3.37
N LEU A 99 -4.99 -9.53 -3.38
CA LEU A 99 -5.70 -9.07 -2.19
C LEU A 99 -7.09 -9.74 -2.13
N PRO A 100 -7.69 -9.89 -0.93
CA PRO A 100 -9.04 -10.41 -0.81
C PRO A 100 -10.03 -9.41 -1.39
N SER A 101 -11.04 -9.90 -2.12
CA SER A 101 -12.01 -9.06 -2.83
C SER A 101 -12.77 -8.10 -1.89
N SER A 102 -12.98 -8.54 -0.66
CA SER A 102 -13.63 -7.79 0.40
C SER A 102 -12.81 -6.64 1.00
N LEU A 103 -11.53 -6.48 0.62
CA LEU A 103 -10.67 -5.38 1.09
C LEU A 103 -11.26 -4.00 0.78
N THR A 104 -11.97 -3.89 -0.36
CA THR A 104 -12.72 -2.69 -0.79
C THR A 104 -13.67 -2.14 0.28
N THR A 105 -14.11 -2.98 1.22
CA THR A 105 -15.05 -2.59 2.28
C THR A 105 -14.39 -1.92 3.49
N LEU A 106 -13.06 -1.82 3.51
CA LEU A 106 -12.30 -1.16 4.57
C LEU A 106 -12.30 0.37 4.36
N SER A 107 -13.47 0.98 4.55
CA SER A 107 -13.68 2.41 4.28
C SER A 107 -12.85 3.36 5.16
N ASN A 108 -12.27 2.90 6.27
CA ASN A 108 -11.39 3.73 7.12
C ASN A 108 -9.90 3.58 6.79
N LEU A 109 -9.52 2.73 5.83
CA LEU A 109 -8.13 2.46 5.51
C LEU A 109 -7.51 3.70 4.83
N LYS A 110 -6.45 4.23 5.45
CA LYS A 110 -5.71 5.40 4.99
C LYS A 110 -4.37 5.03 4.39
N GLN A 111 -3.72 3.98 4.89
CA GLN A 111 -2.38 3.60 4.46
C GLN A 111 -2.31 2.09 4.22
N VAL A 112 -1.81 1.71 3.05
CA VAL A 112 -1.55 0.32 2.70
C VAL A 112 -0.15 0.17 2.14
N TYR A 113 0.64 -0.71 2.77
CA TYR A 113 1.99 -1.04 2.35
C TYR A 113 2.02 -2.48 1.86
N LEU A 114 2.19 -2.63 0.54
CA LEU A 114 2.22 -3.88 -0.23
C LEU A 114 3.56 -4.10 -0.92
N ASN A 115 4.55 -3.25 -0.65
CA ASN A 115 5.85 -3.30 -1.29
C ASN A 115 6.62 -4.59 -0.95
N ASN A 116 7.50 -5.02 -1.85
CA ASN A 116 8.25 -6.27 -1.71
C ASN A 116 7.31 -7.49 -1.57
N ASN A 117 6.41 -7.66 -2.54
CA ASN A 117 5.54 -8.83 -2.67
C ASN A 117 5.70 -9.43 -4.09
N LYS A 118 4.71 -10.20 -4.55
CA LYS A 118 4.74 -10.91 -5.84
C LYS A 118 3.55 -10.54 -6.72
N PHE A 119 3.01 -9.33 -6.57
CA PHE A 119 1.90 -8.85 -7.40
C PHE A 119 2.36 -8.74 -8.85
N LYS A 120 1.75 -9.52 -9.74
CA LYS A 120 1.98 -9.47 -11.20
C LYS A 120 1.03 -8.52 -11.91
N THR A 121 -0.12 -8.27 -11.29
CA THR A 121 -1.18 -7.39 -11.80
C THR A 121 -1.53 -6.40 -10.71
N PHE A 122 -1.98 -5.21 -11.10
CA PHE A 122 -2.51 -4.25 -10.16
C PHE A 122 -3.73 -4.84 -9.41
N PRO A 123 -3.77 -4.77 -8.07
CA PRO A 123 -4.91 -5.22 -7.27
C PRO A 123 -6.06 -4.20 -7.36
N LYS A 124 -7.09 -4.54 -8.13
CA LYS A 124 -8.26 -3.65 -8.40
C LYS A 124 -9.04 -3.30 -7.13
N GLU A 125 -8.88 -4.08 -6.08
CA GLU A 125 -9.48 -3.84 -4.76
C GLU A 125 -9.08 -2.48 -4.17
N LEU A 126 -7.95 -1.91 -4.61
CA LEU A 126 -7.50 -0.58 -4.20
C LEU A 126 -8.31 0.56 -4.83
N LEU A 127 -9.00 0.33 -5.95
CA LEU A 127 -9.86 1.34 -6.59
C LEU A 127 -11.11 1.65 -5.76
N GLY A 128 -11.52 0.76 -4.83
CA GLY A 128 -12.71 0.97 -4.00
C GLY A 128 -12.46 1.73 -2.69
N LEU A 129 -11.21 2.06 -2.36
CA LEU A 129 -10.85 2.61 -1.06
C LEU A 129 -10.95 4.15 -1.06
N THR A 130 -12.04 4.69 -0.51
CA THR A 130 -12.36 6.13 -0.62
C THR A 130 -11.54 7.04 0.30
N ASN A 131 -11.05 6.52 1.44
CA ASN A 131 -10.25 7.29 2.40
C ASN A 131 -8.74 7.01 2.32
N ILE A 132 -8.30 6.25 1.33
CA ILE A 132 -6.88 5.92 1.16
C ILE A 132 -6.07 7.19 0.87
N GLU A 133 -4.90 7.29 1.50
CA GLU A 133 -3.96 8.40 1.36
C GLU A 133 -2.65 7.90 0.77
N VAL A 134 -2.14 6.76 1.23
CA VAL A 134 -0.86 6.20 0.78
C VAL A 134 -1.05 4.76 0.33
N VAL A 135 -0.62 4.48 -0.89
CA VAL A 135 -0.50 3.14 -1.46
C VAL A 135 0.94 2.91 -1.87
N ASP A 136 1.60 1.94 -1.26
CA ASP A 136 2.93 1.50 -1.68
C ASP A 136 2.90 0.09 -2.27
N LEU A 137 3.09 0.00 -3.57
CA LEU A 137 3.19 -1.22 -4.36
C LEU A 137 4.59 -1.39 -4.97
N SER A 138 5.60 -0.64 -4.49
CA SER A 138 6.96 -0.74 -5.01
C SER A 138 7.57 -2.14 -4.85
N ASN A 139 8.58 -2.49 -5.65
CA ASN A 139 9.23 -3.80 -5.57
C ASN A 139 8.22 -4.96 -5.74
N ASN A 140 7.46 -4.93 -6.82
CA ASN A 140 6.56 -5.99 -7.25
C ASN A 140 6.85 -6.31 -8.73
N LYS A 141 5.93 -7.01 -9.42
CA LYS A 141 6.05 -7.40 -10.83
C LYS A 141 4.88 -6.89 -11.66
N ILE A 142 4.33 -5.74 -11.28
CA ILE A 142 3.17 -5.16 -11.97
C ILE A 142 3.62 -4.63 -13.31
N THR A 143 2.89 -4.98 -14.37
CA THR A 143 3.21 -4.56 -15.74
C THR A 143 2.32 -3.44 -16.27
N VAL A 144 1.14 -3.25 -15.68
CA VAL A 144 0.11 -2.33 -16.18
C VAL A 144 -0.61 -1.64 -15.03
N ILE A 145 -0.78 -0.32 -15.12
CA ILE A 145 -1.79 0.41 -14.33
C ILE A 145 -3.14 0.29 -15.05
N PRO A 146 -4.21 -0.21 -14.40
CA PRO A 146 -5.47 -0.50 -15.06
C PRO A 146 -6.32 0.77 -15.25
N LYS A 147 -7.35 0.67 -16.09
CA LYS A 147 -8.44 1.64 -16.15
C LYS A 147 -9.26 1.68 -14.85
N GLY A 148 -10.06 2.73 -14.69
CA GLY A 148 -10.88 3.00 -13.50
C GLY A 148 -10.21 3.95 -12.52
N MET A 149 -9.21 4.73 -12.96
CA MET A 149 -8.45 5.59 -12.05
C MET A 149 -9.27 6.76 -11.49
N SER A 150 -10.46 7.05 -12.03
CA SER A 150 -11.44 7.98 -11.44
C SER A 150 -11.90 7.57 -10.03
N GLU A 151 -11.86 6.27 -9.72
CA GLU A 151 -12.20 5.73 -8.39
C GLU A 151 -10.97 5.62 -7.47
N PHE A 152 -9.76 5.93 -7.96
CA PHE A 152 -8.54 5.81 -7.15
C PHE A 152 -8.27 7.08 -6.32
N TYR A 153 -8.56 7.02 -5.02
CA TYR A 153 -8.51 8.18 -4.11
C TYR A 153 -7.17 8.40 -3.38
N ALA A 154 -6.13 7.62 -3.67
CA ALA A 154 -4.83 7.79 -2.99
C ALA A 154 -4.23 9.16 -3.28
N VAL A 155 -3.50 9.71 -2.31
CA VAL A 155 -2.77 10.97 -2.43
C VAL A 155 -1.35 10.71 -2.91
N GLU A 156 -0.72 9.68 -2.38
CA GLU A 156 0.59 9.18 -2.79
C GLU A 156 0.48 7.74 -3.27
N PHE A 157 0.99 7.51 -4.48
CA PHE A 157 0.99 6.21 -5.11
C PHE A 157 2.41 5.84 -5.52
N ASN A 158 2.97 4.85 -4.83
CA ASN A 158 4.30 4.34 -5.09
C ASN A 158 4.25 3.02 -5.87
N LEU A 159 4.83 3.04 -7.07
CA LEU A 159 4.97 1.90 -7.98
C LEU A 159 6.41 1.69 -8.44
N SER A 160 7.39 2.32 -7.78
CA SER A 160 8.80 2.20 -8.18
C SER A 160 9.26 0.74 -8.13
N GLN A 161 10.26 0.37 -8.94
CA GLN A 161 10.78 -1.01 -8.98
C GLN A 161 9.68 -2.03 -9.29
N ASN A 162 8.97 -1.81 -10.40
CA ASN A 162 8.03 -2.77 -10.98
C ASN A 162 8.42 -3.01 -12.46
N GLU A 163 7.59 -3.75 -13.19
CA GLU A 163 7.80 -4.04 -14.61
C GLU A 163 6.81 -3.21 -15.47
N ILE A 164 6.39 -2.02 -15.00
CA ILE A 164 5.30 -1.28 -15.63
C ILE A 164 5.75 -0.74 -16.98
N SER A 165 5.05 -1.18 -18.03
CA SER A 165 5.26 -0.70 -19.40
C SER A 165 4.05 0.04 -19.95
N VAL A 166 2.90 0.01 -19.25
CA VAL A 166 1.66 0.65 -19.70
C VAL A 166 1.02 1.43 -18.55
N LEU A 167 0.74 2.71 -18.79
CA LEU A 167 -0.11 3.55 -17.95
C LEU A 167 -1.52 3.60 -18.55
N SER A 168 -2.56 3.66 -17.72
CA SER A 168 -3.92 3.86 -18.21
C SER A 168 -4.11 5.28 -18.76
N ASP A 169 -4.95 5.39 -19.79
CA ASP A 169 -5.33 6.67 -20.41
C ASP A 169 -6.10 7.58 -19.45
N ASP A 170 -6.76 7.01 -18.44
CA ASP A 170 -7.56 7.71 -17.44
C ASP A 170 -6.81 8.02 -16.13
N LEU A 171 -5.50 7.74 -16.03
CA LEU A 171 -4.71 8.00 -14.81
C LEU A 171 -4.80 9.44 -14.31
N TYR A 172 -4.93 10.41 -15.24
CA TYR A 172 -5.10 11.83 -14.92
C TYR A 172 -6.41 12.13 -14.16
N GLN A 173 -7.40 11.24 -14.23
CA GLN A 173 -8.71 11.39 -13.58
C GLN A 173 -8.69 11.05 -12.09
N ALA A 174 -7.56 10.52 -11.56
CA ALA A 174 -7.42 10.20 -10.14
C ALA A 174 -7.66 11.45 -9.28
N PRO A 175 -8.77 11.53 -8.52
CA PRO A 175 -9.29 12.79 -8.01
C PRO A 175 -8.43 13.43 -6.91
N ARG A 176 -7.60 12.63 -6.23
CA ARG A 176 -6.77 13.04 -5.08
C ARG A 176 -5.28 12.81 -5.28
N LEU A 177 -4.86 12.17 -6.37
CA LEU A 177 -3.47 11.79 -6.59
C LEU A 177 -2.61 13.02 -6.81
N LYS A 178 -1.56 13.14 -6.00
CA LYS A 178 -0.64 14.29 -5.97
C LYS A 178 0.81 13.89 -6.22
N ILE A 179 1.18 12.71 -5.73
CA ILE A 179 2.53 12.14 -5.82
C ILE A 179 2.43 10.78 -6.48
N LEU A 180 3.10 10.63 -7.62
CA LEU A 180 3.20 9.39 -8.37
C LEU A 180 4.68 9.00 -8.51
N ARG A 181 5.03 7.84 -7.99
CA ARG A 181 6.39 7.30 -8.05
C ARG A 181 6.41 6.10 -8.97
N LEU A 182 7.22 6.16 -10.00
CA LEU A 182 7.35 5.23 -11.12
C LEU A 182 8.82 4.98 -11.46
N GLU A 183 9.74 5.28 -10.54
CA GLU A 183 11.17 5.04 -10.75
C GLU A 183 11.44 3.55 -11.03
N GLU A 184 12.45 3.26 -11.84
CA GLU A 184 12.91 1.89 -12.12
C GLU A 184 11.77 0.99 -12.63
N ASN A 185 11.14 1.40 -13.73
CA ASN A 185 10.09 0.66 -14.44
C ASN A 185 10.47 0.49 -15.93
N CYS A 186 9.55 -0.01 -16.74
CA CYS A 186 9.75 -0.27 -18.17
C CYS A 186 8.95 0.69 -19.06
N LEU A 187 8.69 1.93 -18.61
CA LEU A 187 7.92 2.90 -19.38
C LEU A 187 8.76 3.45 -20.53
N SER A 188 8.16 3.50 -21.71
CA SER A 188 8.65 4.32 -22.82
C SER A 188 8.07 5.74 -22.73
N LEU A 189 8.71 6.69 -23.41
CA LEU A 189 8.33 8.10 -23.33
C LEU A 189 6.87 8.36 -23.77
N ASP A 190 6.38 7.63 -24.76
CA ASP A 190 5.03 7.74 -25.32
C ASP A 190 3.92 7.30 -24.35
N MET A 191 4.27 6.58 -23.27
CA MET A 191 3.32 6.25 -22.20
C MET A 191 2.99 7.45 -21.31
N ILE A 192 3.82 8.48 -21.31
CA ILE A 192 3.56 9.72 -20.58
C ILE A 192 2.66 10.61 -21.44
N THR A 193 1.36 10.49 -21.24
CA THR A 193 0.37 11.22 -22.07
C THR A 193 0.34 12.72 -21.76
N PRO A 194 0.02 13.58 -22.75
CA PRO A 194 -0.18 15.01 -22.50
C PRO A 194 -1.23 15.30 -21.43
N SER A 195 -2.30 14.50 -21.35
CA SER A 195 -3.33 14.65 -20.32
C SER A 195 -2.83 14.32 -18.91
N LEU A 196 -1.90 13.37 -18.76
CA LEU A 196 -1.24 13.13 -17.48
C LEU A 196 -0.45 14.37 -17.01
N LEU A 197 0.23 15.04 -17.93
CA LEU A 197 1.04 16.22 -17.63
C LEU A 197 0.22 17.50 -17.49
N ARG A 198 -0.81 17.71 -18.31
CA ARG A 198 -1.60 18.94 -18.32
C ARG A 198 -2.81 18.90 -17.38
N ASP A 199 -3.59 17.83 -17.46
CA ASP A 199 -4.96 17.79 -16.93
C ASP A 199 -5.02 17.15 -15.52
N SER A 200 -3.96 16.46 -15.08
CA SER A 200 -3.92 15.81 -13.77
C SER A 200 -3.65 16.78 -12.62
N LYS A 201 -3.99 16.35 -11.39
CA LYS A 201 -3.65 17.05 -10.14
C LYS A 201 -2.27 16.68 -9.59
N ILE A 202 -1.55 15.82 -10.30
CA ILE A 202 -0.25 15.31 -9.87
C ILE A 202 0.76 16.46 -10.02
N HIS A 203 1.39 16.80 -8.91
CA HIS A 203 2.45 17.81 -8.89
C HIS A 203 3.84 17.17 -8.82
N THR A 204 3.96 15.92 -8.38
CA THR A 204 5.24 15.20 -8.29
C THR A 204 5.14 13.88 -9.01
N ILE A 205 5.86 13.76 -10.12
CA ILE A 205 6.04 12.53 -10.89
C ILE A 205 7.52 12.16 -10.84
N ASN A 206 7.84 11.03 -10.22
CA ASN A 206 9.19 10.48 -10.21
C ASN A 206 9.28 9.31 -11.19
N ILE A 207 10.15 9.39 -12.19
CA ILE A 207 10.20 8.42 -13.31
C ILE A 207 11.63 8.08 -13.73
N ASP A 208 12.61 8.34 -12.85
CA ASP A 208 14.01 8.00 -13.12
C ASP A 208 14.18 6.50 -13.32
N GLY A 209 15.07 6.08 -14.23
CA GLY A 209 15.32 4.65 -14.48
C GLY A 209 14.25 3.94 -15.32
N ASN A 210 13.50 4.67 -16.15
CA ASN A 210 12.63 4.10 -17.19
C ASN A 210 13.37 3.98 -18.56
N LEU A 211 12.69 3.53 -19.61
CA LEU A 211 13.27 3.31 -20.95
C LEU A 211 13.47 4.60 -21.76
N PHE A 212 13.58 5.74 -21.08
CA PHE A 212 13.83 7.04 -21.68
C PHE A 212 14.60 7.93 -20.68
N GLU A 213 15.30 8.93 -21.21
CA GLU A 213 16.04 9.89 -20.41
C GLU A 213 15.07 10.93 -19.81
N PRO A 214 15.12 11.23 -18.50
CA PRO A 214 14.19 12.18 -17.87
C PRO A 214 14.12 13.55 -18.54
N LYS A 215 15.23 14.02 -19.14
CA LYS A 215 15.28 15.28 -19.92
C LYS A 215 14.36 15.29 -21.14
N GLN A 216 13.98 14.13 -21.68
CA GLN A 216 13.08 14.02 -22.84
C GLN A 216 11.65 14.42 -22.49
N LEU A 217 11.25 14.39 -21.22
CA LEU A 217 9.94 14.87 -20.78
C LEU A 217 9.69 16.33 -21.16
N ALA A 218 10.74 17.15 -21.17
CA ALA A 218 10.64 18.56 -21.49
C ALA A 218 10.16 18.83 -22.93
N SER A 219 10.20 17.82 -23.80
CA SER A 219 9.68 17.88 -25.17
C SER A 219 8.19 17.53 -25.29
N LEU A 220 7.58 17.00 -24.23
CA LEU A 220 6.18 16.58 -24.25
C LEU A 220 5.24 17.76 -24.05
N GLU A 221 4.10 17.71 -24.75
CA GLU A 221 2.99 18.63 -24.53
C GLU A 221 2.47 18.49 -23.08
N GLY A 222 2.16 19.60 -22.41
CA GLY A 222 1.72 19.61 -21.01
C GLY A 222 2.85 19.68 -19.98
N TYR A 223 4.12 19.57 -20.39
CA TYR A 223 5.26 19.59 -19.46
C TYR A 223 5.43 20.92 -18.73
N ASN A 224 5.10 22.04 -19.39
CA ASN A 224 5.18 23.37 -18.76
C ASN A 224 4.17 23.51 -17.63
N GLU A 225 2.92 23.09 -17.86
CA GLU A 225 1.84 23.07 -16.89
C GLU A 225 2.19 22.16 -15.70
N TYR A 226 2.76 20.98 -15.97
CA TYR A 226 3.31 20.12 -14.91
C TYR A 226 4.40 20.82 -14.09
N THR A 227 5.36 21.46 -14.76
CA THR A 227 6.51 22.13 -14.10
C THR A 227 6.07 23.32 -13.24
N GLU A 228 5.06 24.08 -13.69
CA GLU A 228 4.43 25.13 -12.90
C GLU A 228 3.79 24.55 -11.63
N ARG A 229 3.01 23.46 -11.76
CA ARG A 229 2.41 22.77 -10.60
C ARG A 229 3.46 22.25 -9.62
N TYR A 230 4.52 21.61 -10.11
CA TYR A 230 5.64 21.13 -9.29
C TYR A 230 6.34 22.27 -8.54
N THR A 231 6.64 23.38 -9.23
CA THR A 231 7.34 24.52 -8.64
C THR A 231 6.49 25.26 -7.61
N ALA A 232 5.18 25.43 -7.88
CA ALA A 232 4.24 26.03 -6.95
C ALA A 232 4.11 25.21 -5.66
N MET A 233 4.17 23.88 -5.75
CA MET A 233 4.17 22.99 -4.59
C MET A 233 5.47 23.11 -3.77
N LYS A 234 6.64 23.10 -4.42
CA LYS A 234 7.93 23.29 -3.73
C LYS A 234 7.97 24.60 -2.94
N LYS A 235 7.46 25.70 -3.50
CA LYS A 235 7.40 27.01 -2.82
C LYS A 235 6.48 27.05 -1.59
N LYS A 236 5.55 26.11 -1.44
CA LYS A 236 4.69 26.01 -0.24
C LYS A 236 5.33 25.22 0.90
N MET A 237 6.43 24.51 0.64
CA MET A 237 7.14 23.69 1.62
C MET A 237 8.30 24.45 2.30
N PHE A 238 8.60 25.66 1.85
CA PHE A 238 9.59 26.59 2.41
C PHE A 238 8.91 27.91 2.74
#